data_AF-A0A528G9Z0-F1
#
_entry.id   AF-A0A528G9Z0-F1
#
_cell.length_a   1.000
_cell.length_b   1.000
_cell.length_c   1.000
_cell.angle_alpha   90.00
_cell.angle_beta   90.00
_cell.angle_gamma   90.00
#
_symmetry.space_group_name_H-M   'P 1'
#
loop_
_entity.id
_entity.type
_entity.pdbx_description
1 polymer ?
#
loop_
_entity_poly.entity_id
_entity_poly.type
_entity_poly.pdbx_seq_one_letter_code
_entity_poly.pdbx_strand_id
1 'polypeptide(L)'
;FAPSFSERPLTDASLAPAMAAVEIVLKGHEPFPALAVDRHWNLVSANAAIGPFLANVAEPSLLKPPVNVLRFSLHPGGVAPRIVNLAEWRAHLLDRLKHQNDATGDPVLVELERELRTYP
;
A
#
# COMPACT_ATOMS: atom_id res chain seq x y z
N PHE A 1 28.39 5.14 3.92
CA PHE A 1 27.75 5.63 2.69
C PHE A 1 26.57 6.49 3.12
N ALA A 2 26.44 7.72 2.61
CA ALA A 2 25.71 8.81 3.27
C ALA A 2 24.19 8.81 3.01
N PRO A 3 23.33 9.03 4.02
CA PRO A 3 21.96 9.50 3.80
C PRO A 3 21.85 10.97 4.22
N SER A 4 22.11 11.90 3.30
CA SER A 4 21.87 13.34 3.53
C SER A 4 20.45 13.78 3.19
N PHE A 5 19.51 12.85 3.06
CA PHE A 5 18.09 13.15 2.90
C PHE A 5 17.34 12.66 4.14
N SER A 6 17.11 13.57 5.07
CA SER A 6 16.12 13.35 6.13
C SER A 6 14.76 13.11 5.47
N GLU A 7 14.05 12.09 5.94
CA GLU A 7 12.69 11.79 5.51
C GLU A 7 11.80 13.03 5.70
N ARG A 8 11.22 13.55 4.61
CA ARG A 8 10.31 14.69 4.64
C ARG A 8 8.88 14.19 4.60
N PRO A 9 7.96 14.82 5.36
CA PRO A 9 6.55 14.47 5.26
C PRO A 9 6.06 14.78 3.85
N LEU A 10 5.18 13.94 3.31
CA LEU A 10 4.61 14.12 1.97
C LEU A 10 3.77 15.40 1.83
N THR A 11 3.42 16.03 2.95
CA THR A 11 2.77 17.34 3.04
C THR A 11 3.74 18.53 2.97
N ASP A 12 5.06 18.27 2.91
CA ASP A 12 6.07 19.32 2.76
C ASP A 12 5.87 20.04 1.42
N ALA A 13 5.79 21.37 1.46
CA ALA A 13 5.59 22.20 0.27
C ALA A 13 6.66 21.98 -0.81
N SER A 14 7.87 21.58 -0.42
CA SER A 14 8.94 21.25 -1.37
C SER A 14 8.66 20.00 -2.22
N LEU A 15 7.75 19.12 -1.78
CA LEU A 15 7.33 17.93 -2.51
C LEU A 15 6.11 18.17 -3.40
N ALA A 16 5.47 19.35 -3.34
CA ALA A 16 4.25 19.63 -4.10
C ALA A 16 4.38 19.38 -5.62
N PRO A 17 5.47 19.75 -6.32
CA PRO A 17 5.63 19.43 -7.75
C PRO A 17 5.73 17.92 -8.01
N ALA A 18 6.40 17.18 -7.12
CA ALA A 18 6.51 15.72 -7.24
C ALA A 18 5.15 15.05 -7.01
N MET A 19 4.38 15.50 -6.02
CA MET A 19 3.03 15.01 -5.75
C MET A 19 2.08 15.31 -6.92
N ALA A 20 2.19 16.48 -7.56
CA ALA A 20 1.41 16.78 -8.76
C ALA A 20 1.71 15.80 -9.92
N ALA A 21 2.97 15.39 -10.09
CA ALA A 21 3.32 14.37 -11.09
C ALA A 21 2.72 12.99 -10.74
N VAL A 22 2.72 12.61 -9.45
CA VAL A 22 2.05 11.38 -8.98
C VAL A 22 0.56 11.40 -9.34
N GLU A 23 -0.14 12.51 -9.09
CA GLU A 23 -1.57 12.65 -9.42
C GLU A 23 -1.85 12.50 -10.92
N ILE A 24 -0.99 13.04 -11.79
CA ILE A 24 -1.13 12.88 -13.25
C ILE A 24 -1.02 11.41 -13.64
N VAL A 25 -0.04 10.68 -13.09
CA VAL A 25 0.13 9.24 -13.36
C VAL A 25 -1.08 8.45 -12.86
N LEU A 26 -1.55 8.71 -11.64
CA LEU A 26 -2.72 8.03 -11.07
C LEU A 26 -3.98 8.26 -11.91
N LYS A 27 -4.23 9.51 -12.31
CA LYS A 27 -5.37 9.85 -13.18
C LYS A 27 -5.25 9.21 -14.56
N GLY A 28 -4.05 9.13 -15.11
CA GLY A 28 -3.80 8.47 -16.40
C GLY A 28 -4.14 6.98 -16.43
N HIS A 29 -4.26 6.32 -15.28
CA HIS A 29 -4.69 4.93 -15.19
C HIS A 29 -6.22 4.74 -15.21
N GLU A 30 -7.02 5.81 -15.08
CA GLU A 30 -8.48 5.67 -15.11
C GLU A 30 -8.96 5.09 -16.47
N PRO A 31 -9.95 4.16 -16.47
CA PRO A 31 -10.81 3.77 -15.35
C PRO A 31 -10.24 2.62 -14.47
N PHE A 32 -8.97 2.26 -14.61
CA PHE A 32 -8.33 1.23 -13.78
C PHE A 32 -7.88 1.81 -12.43
N PRO A 33 -8.10 1.10 -11.30
CA PRO A 33 -7.64 1.54 -9.99
C PRO A 33 -6.11 1.67 -9.93
N ALA A 34 -5.62 2.75 -9.34
CA ALA A 34 -4.20 2.98 -9.11
C ALA A 34 -3.96 3.58 -7.72
N LEU A 35 -2.89 3.14 -7.06
CA LEU A 35 -2.49 3.55 -5.71
C LEU A 35 -1.03 3.99 -5.72
N ALA A 36 -0.74 5.12 -5.07
CA ALA A 36 0.60 5.52 -4.66
C ALA A 36 0.81 5.15 -3.19
N VAL A 37 1.96 4.56 -2.87
CA VAL A 37 2.29 4.11 -1.51
C VAL A 37 3.68 4.58 -1.09
N ASP A 38 3.88 4.74 0.22
CA ASP A 38 5.19 5.03 0.79
C ASP A 38 6.05 3.76 0.93
N ARG A 39 7.25 3.90 1.51
CA ARG A 39 8.18 2.78 1.73
C ARG A 39 7.64 1.70 2.66
N HIS A 40 6.65 2.02 3.49
CA HIS A 40 5.99 1.13 4.44
C HIS A 40 4.64 0.61 3.95
N TRP A 41 4.35 0.77 2.65
CA TRP A 41 3.08 0.37 2.02
C TRP A 41 1.85 1.10 2.56
N ASN A 42 2.03 2.27 3.19
CA ASN A 42 0.91 3.13 3.54
C ASN A 42 0.45 3.88 2.30
N LEU A 43 -0.87 4.00 2.15
CA LEU A 43 -1.50 4.74 1.08
C LEU A 43 -1.14 6.21 1.17
N VAL A 44 -0.58 6.74 0.09
CA VAL A 44 -0.27 8.16 -0.09
C VAL A 44 -1.38 8.85 -0.87
N SER A 45 -1.78 8.25 -2.00
CA SER A 45 -2.85 8.76 -2.86
C SER A 45 -3.44 7.63 -3.69
N ALA A 46 -4.65 7.81 -4.21
CA ALA A 46 -5.35 6.88 -5.08
C ALA A 46 -6.19 7.65 -6.09
N ASN A 47 -6.39 7.08 -7.28
CA ASN A 47 -7.35 7.63 -8.22
C ASN A 47 -8.80 7.30 -7.84
N ALA A 48 -9.77 7.95 -8.49
CA ALA A 48 -11.19 7.80 -8.15
C ALA A 48 -11.71 6.38 -8.39
N ALA A 49 -11.05 5.61 -9.26
CA ALA A 49 -11.43 4.24 -9.61
C ALA A 49 -11.29 3.25 -8.44
N ILE A 50 -10.68 3.61 -7.31
CA ILE A 50 -10.63 2.74 -6.11
C ILE A 50 -11.98 2.64 -5.39
N GLY A 51 -12.91 3.57 -5.60
CA GLY A 51 -14.18 3.67 -4.87
C GLY A 51 -14.95 2.36 -4.70
N PRO A 52 -15.18 1.57 -5.76
CA PRO A 52 -15.87 0.27 -5.66
C PRO A 52 -15.19 -0.74 -4.71
N PHE A 53 -13.86 -0.66 -4.55
CA PHE A 53 -13.12 -1.55 -3.65
C PHE A 53 -13.32 -1.17 -2.18
N LEU A 54 -13.67 0.08 -1.89
CA LEU A 54 -13.88 0.57 -0.52
C LEU A 54 -15.30 0.30 -0.01
N ALA A 55 -16.29 0.19 -0.91
CA ALA A 55 -17.71 0.19 -0.57
C ALA A 55 -18.17 -0.97 0.33
N ASN A 56 -17.51 -2.13 0.27
CA ASN A 56 -17.93 -3.34 1.00
C ASN A 56 -16.80 -3.91 1.87
N VAL A 57 -16.05 -3.05 2.55
CA VAL A 57 -15.02 -3.46 3.51
C VAL A 57 -15.70 -3.78 4.84
N ALA A 58 -15.53 -5.01 5.33
CA ALA A 58 -16.17 -5.48 6.55
C ALA A 58 -15.46 -5.00 7.82
N GLU A 59 -14.16 -4.70 7.75
CA GLU A 59 -13.35 -4.19 8.85
C GLU A 59 -12.96 -2.71 8.62
N PRO A 60 -13.74 -1.74 9.14
CA PRO A 60 -13.52 -0.31 8.87
C PRO A 60 -12.18 0.21 9.39
N SER A 61 -11.56 -0.46 10.38
CA SER A 61 -10.24 -0.06 10.87
C SER A 61 -9.16 -0.12 9.79
N LEU A 62 -9.33 -0.96 8.75
CA LEU A 62 -8.42 -1.03 7.60
C LEU A 62 -8.44 0.24 6.74
N LEU A 63 -9.45 1.09 6.86
CA LEU A 63 -9.58 2.35 6.13
C LEU A 63 -9.16 3.58 6.96
N LYS A 64 -8.75 3.38 8.22
CA LYS A 64 -8.26 4.47 9.06
C LYS A 64 -6.80 4.79 8.72
N PRO A 65 -6.44 6.07 8.50
CA PRO A 65 -5.06 6.44 8.28
C PRO A 65 -4.15 6.10 9.49
N PRO A 66 -2.91 5.66 9.25
CA PRO A 66 -2.35 5.31 7.93
C PRO A 66 -2.95 4.00 7.39
N VAL A 67 -3.47 4.04 6.15
CA VAL A 67 -4.06 2.87 5.49
C VAL A 67 -2.94 2.05 4.88
N ASN A 68 -2.63 0.88 5.47
CA ASN A 68 -1.65 -0.03 4.87
C ASN A 68 -2.32 -0.88 3.78
N VAL A 69 -1.86 -0.74 2.53
CA VAL A 69 -2.53 -1.38 1.38
C VAL A 69 -2.37 -2.90 1.37
N LEU A 70 -1.32 -3.45 2.00
CA LEU A 70 -1.14 -4.90 2.11
C LEU A 70 -2.12 -5.50 3.12
N ARG A 71 -2.32 -4.84 4.27
CA ARG A 71 -3.37 -5.23 5.22
C ARG A 71 -4.75 -5.16 4.57
N PHE A 72 -5.06 -4.05 3.90
CA PHE A 72 -6.30 -3.89 3.15
C PHE A 72 -6.53 -5.00 2.11
N SER A 73 -5.47 -5.42 1.42
CA SER A 73 -5.51 -6.44 0.36
C SER A 73 -5.70 -7.86 0.87
N LEU A 74 -5.05 -8.22 1.99
CA LEU A 74 -4.96 -9.60 2.46
C LEU A 74 -5.83 -9.91 3.68
N HIS A 75 -6.28 -8.90 4.43
CA HIS A 75 -7.10 -9.12 5.61
C HIS A 75 -8.48 -9.67 5.21
N PRO A 76 -9.05 -10.67 5.93
CA PRO A 76 -10.38 -11.23 5.62
C PRO A 76 -11.51 -10.21 5.65
N GLY A 77 -11.40 -9.20 6.53
CA GLY A 77 -12.33 -8.07 6.57
C GLY A 77 -12.06 -6.97 5.54
N GLY A 78 -10.99 -7.10 4.75
CA GLY A 78 -10.60 -6.19 3.67
C GLY A 78 -11.17 -6.63 2.33
N VAL A 79 -10.36 -6.56 1.28
CA VAL A 79 -10.78 -6.95 -0.08
C VAL A 79 -10.48 -8.41 -0.42
N ALA A 80 -9.73 -9.11 0.43
CA ALA A 80 -9.30 -10.49 0.21
C ALA A 80 -10.42 -11.45 -0.24
N PRO A 81 -11.63 -11.44 0.37
CA PRO A 81 -12.72 -12.34 -0.04
C PRO A 81 -13.22 -12.15 -1.47
N ARG A 82 -12.87 -11.02 -2.11
CA ARG A 82 -13.29 -10.67 -3.47
C ARG A 82 -12.17 -10.88 -4.49
N ILE A 83 -11.00 -11.37 -4.07
CA ILE A 83 -9.89 -11.70 -4.96
C ILE A 83 -10.05 -13.16 -5.41
N VAL A 84 -10.36 -13.36 -6.69
CA VAL A 84 -10.64 -14.69 -7.26
C VAL A 84 -9.41 -15.62 -7.12
N ASN A 85 -8.21 -15.10 -7.34
CA ASN A 85 -6.94 -15.83 -7.24
C ASN A 85 -6.15 -15.46 -5.98
N LEU A 86 -6.82 -15.36 -4.83
CA LEU A 86 -6.22 -14.86 -3.58
C LEU A 86 -4.91 -15.58 -3.20
N ALA A 87 -4.82 -16.90 -3.37
CA ALA A 87 -3.62 -17.66 -3.01
C ALA A 87 -2.38 -17.22 -3.81
N GLU A 88 -2.53 -17.06 -5.13
CA GLU A 88 -1.46 -16.58 -6.02
C GLU A 88 -1.09 -15.13 -5.71
N TRP A 89 -2.11 -14.28 -5.54
CA TRP A 89 -1.93 -12.88 -5.18
C TRP A 89 -1.18 -12.70 -3.86
N ARG A 90 -1.58 -13.45 -2.84
CA ARG A 90 -0.93 -13.47 -1.52
C ARG A 90 0.52 -13.91 -1.60
N ALA A 91 0.79 -15.00 -2.34
CA ALA A 91 2.15 -15.48 -2.53
C ALA A 91 3.04 -14.41 -3.19
N HIS A 92 2.53 -13.74 -4.23
CA HIS A 92 3.24 -12.68 -4.92
C HIS A 92 3.54 -11.47 -4.02
N LEU A 93 2.56 -11.01 -3.23
CA LEU A 93 2.75 -9.88 -2.31
C LEU A 93 3.75 -10.19 -1.20
N LEU A 94 3.67 -11.38 -0.61
CA LEU A 94 4.60 -11.79 0.46
C LEU A 94 6.03 -11.98 -0.06
N ASP A 95 6.19 -12.49 -1.28
CA ASP A 95 7.51 -12.59 -1.92
C ASP A 95 8.13 -11.21 -2.18
N ARG A 96 7.32 -10.26 -2.69
CA ARG A 96 7.78 -8.89 -2.90
C ARG A 96 8.15 -8.19 -1.58
N LEU A 97 7.34 -8.36 -0.53
CA LEU A 97 7.64 -7.81 0.80
C LEU A 97 8.90 -8.44 1.40
N LYS A 98 9.08 -9.76 1.24
CA LYS A 98 10.29 -10.45 1.66
C LYS A 98 11.54 -9.91 0.97
N HIS A 99 11.50 -9.74 -0.36
CA HIS A 99 12.62 -9.12 -1.09
C HIS A 99 12.93 -7.70 -0.59
N GLN A 100 11.92 -6.92 -0.22
CA GLN A 100 12.11 -5.59 0.37
C GLN A 100 12.73 -5.67 1.78
N ASN A 101 12.33 -6.67 2.59
CA ASN A 101 12.93 -6.95 3.89
C ASN A 101 14.39 -7.33 3.76
N ASP A 102 14.73 -8.24 2.84
CA ASP A 102 16.10 -8.70 2.60
C ASP A 102 17.00 -7.54 2.14
N ALA A 103 16.46 -6.57 1.39
CA ALA A 103 17.20 -5.42 0.90
C ALA A 103 17.40 -4.30 1.94
N THR A 104 16.44 -4.09 2.84
CA THR A 104 16.40 -2.91 3.72
C THR A 104 16.64 -3.23 5.19
N GLY A 105 16.30 -4.45 5.64
CA GLY A 105 16.31 -4.84 7.06
C GLY A 105 15.36 -4.01 7.93
N ASP A 106 14.33 -3.38 7.35
CA ASP A 106 13.44 -2.49 8.08
C ASP A 106 12.56 -3.28 9.07
N PRO A 107 12.68 -3.05 10.40
CA PRO A 107 11.94 -3.81 11.40
C PRO A 107 10.42 -3.63 11.28
N VAL A 108 9.95 -2.51 10.73
CA VAL A 108 8.51 -2.27 10.51
C VAL A 108 7.97 -3.22 9.45
N LEU A 109 8.73 -3.42 8.36
CA LEU A 109 8.33 -4.31 7.27
C LEU A 109 8.48 -5.79 7.66
N VAL A 110 9.43 -6.13 8.53
CA VAL A 110 9.56 -7.48 9.10
C VAL A 110 8.36 -7.83 9.98
N GLU A 111 7.92 -6.90 10.83
CA GLU A 111 6.71 -7.10 11.64
C GLU A 111 5.47 -7.23 10.74
N LEU A 112 5.35 -6.35 9.74
CA LEU A 112 4.26 -6.42 8.77
C LEU A 112 4.23 -7.77 8.06
N GLU A 113 5.36 -8.30 7.61
CA GLU A 113 5.41 -9.62 6.97
C GLU A 113 4.93 -10.72 7.93
N ARG A 114 5.39 -10.69 9.19
CA ARG A 114 4.95 -11.66 10.21
C ARG A 114 3.45 -11.59 10.42
N GLU A 115 2.89 -10.39 10.54
CA GLU A 115 1.45 -10.17 10.67
C GLU A 115 0.69 -10.73 9.45
N LEU A 116 1.07 -10.33 8.23
CA LEU A 116 0.37 -10.74 7.00
C LEU A 116 0.39 -12.26 6.78
N ARG A 117 1.42 -12.96 7.29
CA ARG A 117 1.48 -14.43 7.25
C ARG A 117 0.42 -15.11 8.12
N THR A 118 -0.15 -14.41 9.11
CA THR A 118 -1.24 -14.92 9.95
C THR A 118 -2.60 -14.86 9.28
N TYR A 119 -2.74 -14.09 8.20
CA TYR A 119 -3.97 -14.04 7.41
C TYR A 119 -4.12 -15.32 6.57
N PRO A 120 -5.36 -15.78 6.35
CA PRO A 120 -5.66 -17.00 5.61
C PRO A 120 -5.15 -16.99 4.16
#